data_AF-A0A7J0FHA3-F1
#
_entry.id   AF-A0A7J0FHA3-F1
#
_cell.length_a   1.000
_cell.length_b   1.000
_cell.length_c   1.000
_cell.angle_alpha   90.00
_cell.angle_beta   90.00
_cell.angle_gamma   90.00
#
_symmetry.space_group_name_H-M   'P 1'
#
loop_
_entity.id
_entity.type
_entity.pdbx_description
1 polymer ?
#
loop_
_entity_poly.entity_id
_entity_poly.type
_entity_poly.pdbx_seq_one_letter_code
_entity_poly.pdbx_strand_id
1 'polypeptide(L)'
;MVQDALKQLWRLAYPDRELPSLKSELWKEMGWQGSDPSTDFRGGGYVSLENLIFFAKFYLVMDLDGHIMELQRLVVKYCPLGYGTSSKGSEVLDAFQSLLHKRDGSRAEWEYPFAVAGINLSFMLVQMLDLQSGKPTTMAGIRFLEFLSEDEMAFDNLYCVAFRLMDAQWLAKRASYMEFNDVLKSTRTQLERELALEDVFSVRDLPAYNLLKR
;
A
#
# COMPACT_ATOMS: atom_id res chain seq x y z
N MET A 1 19.27 -3.80 -6.37
CA MET A 1 18.26 -2.82 -5.89
C MET A 1 16.84 -3.26 -6.27
N VAL A 2 16.33 -3.01 -7.50
CA VAL A 2 14.95 -3.40 -7.90
C VAL A 2 14.70 -4.91 -7.75
N GLN A 3 15.64 -5.74 -8.21
CA GLN A 3 15.51 -7.20 -8.12
C GLN A 3 15.48 -7.70 -6.68
N ASP A 4 16.27 -7.11 -5.78
CA ASP A 4 16.31 -7.52 -4.36
C ASP A 4 15.02 -7.12 -3.63
N ALA A 5 14.50 -5.93 -3.95
CA ALA A 5 13.23 -5.45 -3.46
C ALA A 5 12.05 -6.32 -3.94
N LEU A 6 12.03 -6.73 -5.22
CA LEU A 6 11.02 -7.68 -5.73
C LEU A 6 11.06 -9.02 -4.99
N LYS A 7 12.27 -9.55 -4.74
CA LYS A 7 12.43 -10.78 -3.95
C LYS A 7 11.96 -10.60 -2.51
N GLN A 8 12.20 -9.44 -1.91
CA GLN A 8 11.71 -9.11 -0.58
C GLN A 8 10.19 -9.05 -0.55
N LEU A 9 9.57 -8.34 -1.49
CA LEU A 9 8.11 -8.26 -1.60
C LEU A 9 7.49 -9.65 -1.77
N TRP A 10 8.06 -10.49 -2.64
CA TRP A 10 7.57 -11.87 -2.82
C TRP A 10 7.59 -12.67 -1.52
N ARG A 11 8.69 -12.62 -0.76
CA ARG A 11 8.81 -13.35 0.52
C ARG A 11 7.83 -12.86 1.58
N LEU A 12 7.52 -11.57 1.58
CA LEU A 12 6.51 -10.99 2.49
C LEU A 12 5.10 -11.37 2.07
N ALA A 13 4.83 -11.35 0.76
CA ALA A 13 3.52 -11.66 0.19
C ALA A 13 3.18 -13.15 0.23
N TYR A 14 4.17 -14.01 0.03
CA TYR A 14 3.98 -15.46 -0.07
C TYR A 14 5.06 -16.20 0.75
N PRO A 15 4.99 -16.15 2.09
CA PRO A 15 6.03 -16.70 2.97
C PRO A 15 6.26 -18.20 2.77
N ASP A 16 5.22 -18.94 2.38
CA ASP A 16 5.26 -20.39 2.20
C ASP A 16 5.53 -20.83 0.75
N ARG A 17 5.80 -19.89 -0.17
CA ARG A 17 6.07 -20.20 -1.58
C ARG A 17 7.53 -19.98 -1.92
N GLU A 18 8.07 -20.85 -2.77
CA GLU A 18 9.41 -20.65 -3.33
C GLU A 18 9.47 -19.34 -4.12
N LEU A 19 10.62 -18.68 -4.02
CA LEU A 19 10.89 -17.45 -4.75
C LEU A 19 11.00 -17.76 -6.26
N PRO A 20 10.17 -17.15 -7.13
CA PRO A 20 10.25 -17.34 -8.56
C PRO A 20 11.55 -16.78 -9.14
N SER A 21 11.92 -17.27 -10.32
CA SER A 21 12.88 -16.59 -11.19
C SER A 21 12.42 -15.16 -11.51
N LEU A 22 13.36 -14.27 -11.81
CA LEU A 22 13.08 -12.86 -12.12
C LEU A 22 12.09 -12.67 -13.28
N LYS A 23 12.06 -13.63 -14.21
CA LYS A 23 11.03 -13.75 -15.24
C LYS A 23 10.24 -15.02 -14.97
N SER A 24 8.95 -14.90 -14.67
CA SER A 24 8.07 -16.01 -14.33
C SER A 24 6.60 -15.61 -14.46
N GLU A 25 5.75 -16.56 -14.88
CA GLU A 25 4.30 -16.35 -14.90
C GLU A 25 3.72 -16.15 -13.48
N LEU A 26 4.42 -16.64 -12.44
CA LEU A 26 4.03 -16.48 -11.04
C LEU A 26 3.91 -15.01 -10.61
N TRP A 27 4.63 -14.10 -11.26
CA TRP A 27 4.48 -12.67 -11.01
C TRP A 27 3.07 -12.16 -11.37
N LYS A 28 2.44 -12.71 -12.41
CA LYS A 28 1.08 -12.31 -12.78
C LYS A 28 0.06 -12.63 -11.69
N GLU A 29 0.31 -13.63 -10.84
CA GLU A 29 -0.56 -13.96 -9.70
C GLU A 29 -0.57 -12.86 -8.62
N MET A 30 0.53 -12.12 -8.45
CA MET A 30 0.57 -10.91 -7.61
C MET A 30 -0.07 -9.70 -8.31
N GLY A 31 -0.49 -9.85 -9.57
CA GLY A 31 -1.08 -8.77 -10.37
C GLY A 31 -0.05 -7.84 -11.01
N TRP A 32 1.15 -8.33 -11.36
CA TRP A 32 2.05 -7.62 -12.28
C TRP A 32 1.52 -7.75 -13.72
N GLN A 33 1.77 -6.75 -14.59
CA GLN A 33 1.24 -6.74 -15.96
C GLN A 33 1.82 -7.87 -16.81
N GLY A 34 3.09 -8.19 -16.59
CA GLY A 34 3.82 -9.23 -17.32
C GLY A 34 4.52 -10.23 -16.41
N SER A 35 5.28 -11.13 -17.03
CA SER A 35 6.14 -12.07 -16.31
C SER A 35 7.46 -11.46 -15.82
N ASP A 36 7.74 -10.21 -16.19
CA ASP A 36 8.89 -9.42 -15.74
C ASP A 36 8.41 -8.12 -15.08
N PRO A 37 8.25 -8.10 -13.74
CA PRO A 37 7.80 -6.92 -13.00
C PRO A 37 8.66 -5.68 -13.19
N SER A 38 9.93 -5.84 -13.59
CA SER A 38 10.83 -4.69 -13.76
C SER A 38 10.36 -3.72 -14.85
N THR A 39 9.50 -4.20 -15.77
CA THR A 39 8.96 -3.42 -16.88
C THR A 39 7.77 -2.53 -16.50
N ASP A 40 7.16 -2.77 -15.34
CA ASP A 40 5.95 -2.09 -14.85
C ASP A 40 6.24 -0.74 -14.16
N PHE A 41 7.48 -0.52 -13.70
CA PHE A 41 7.86 0.64 -12.85
C PHE A 41 8.07 1.96 -13.60
N ARG A 42 7.32 2.23 -14.67
CA ARG A 42 7.51 3.46 -15.49
C ARG A 42 7.16 4.73 -14.70
N GLY A 43 5.88 4.94 -14.39
CA GLY A 43 5.37 6.20 -13.84
C GLY A 43 5.58 6.36 -12.33
N GLY A 44 5.29 5.31 -11.54
CA GLY A 44 5.49 5.30 -10.09
C GLY A 44 6.93 5.04 -9.65
N GLY A 45 7.81 4.67 -10.59
CA GLY A 45 9.21 4.38 -10.31
C GLY A 45 9.43 3.32 -9.22
N TYR A 46 10.65 3.30 -8.69
CA TYR A 46 11.06 2.42 -7.60
C TYR A 46 10.28 2.66 -6.29
N VAL A 47 9.80 3.91 -6.06
CA VAL A 47 9.06 4.26 -4.84
C VAL A 47 7.80 3.40 -4.66
N SER A 48 7.14 3.05 -5.77
CA SER A 48 5.95 2.20 -5.71
C SER A 48 6.23 0.79 -5.18
N LEU A 49 7.42 0.25 -5.46
CA LEU A 49 7.86 -1.03 -4.91
C LEU A 49 8.16 -0.91 -3.42
N GLU A 50 8.77 0.19 -2.99
CA GLU A 50 9.00 0.47 -1.57
C GLU A 50 7.70 0.62 -0.79
N ASN A 51 6.69 1.30 -1.37
CA ASN A 51 5.38 1.41 -0.75
C ASN A 51 4.67 0.06 -0.60
N LEU A 52 4.73 -0.81 -1.62
CA LEU A 52 4.20 -2.19 -1.52
C LEU A 52 4.92 -3.00 -0.43
N ILE A 53 6.25 -2.87 -0.34
CA ILE A 53 7.05 -3.54 0.69
C ILE A 53 6.72 -2.98 2.08
N PHE A 54 6.55 -1.67 2.21
CA PHE A 54 6.13 -1.04 3.45
C PHE A 54 4.76 -1.58 3.88
N PHE A 55 3.79 -1.58 2.96
CA PHE A 55 2.45 -2.06 3.26
C PHE A 55 2.47 -3.52 3.71
N ALA A 56 3.23 -4.36 3.01
CA ALA A 56 3.46 -5.73 3.45
C ALA A 56 4.08 -5.74 4.86
N LYS A 57 5.24 -5.13 5.09
CA LYS A 57 5.95 -5.22 6.39
C LYS A 57 5.14 -4.74 7.59
N PHE A 58 4.49 -3.59 7.50
CA PHE A 58 3.96 -2.89 8.66
C PHE A 58 2.48 -3.19 8.94
N TYR A 59 1.74 -3.63 7.93
CA TYR A 59 0.35 -4.06 8.12
C TYR A 59 0.17 -5.58 8.06
N LEU A 60 1.26 -6.35 7.90
CA LEU A 60 1.36 -7.75 8.33
C LEU A 60 1.46 -7.88 9.87
N VAL A 61 1.87 -6.80 10.57
CA VAL A 61 2.27 -6.84 12.00
C VAL A 61 1.77 -5.62 12.78
N MET A 62 0.48 -5.30 12.70
CA MET A 62 -0.14 -4.43 13.71
C MET A 62 -0.76 -5.28 14.81
N ASP A 63 -0.02 -5.45 15.90
CA ASP A 63 -0.59 -5.84 17.19
C ASP A 63 -0.91 -4.57 18.00
N LEU A 64 -1.94 -4.67 18.84
CA LEU A 64 -2.45 -3.61 19.70
C LEU A 64 -1.40 -3.22 20.74
N ASP A 65 -0.73 -2.10 20.53
CA ASP A 65 -0.37 -1.09 21.53
C ASP A 65 0.82 -0.29 21.01
N GLY A 66 0.67 1.04 20.94
CA GLY A 66 1.52 2.00 20.26
C GLY A 66 2.95 2.19 20.80
N HIS A 67 3.57 1.14 21.36
CA HIS A 67 4.92 1.14 21.89
C HIS A 67 5.85 0.07 21.28
N ILE A 68 5.36 -0.82 20.40
CA ILE A 68 6.17 -1.94 19.85
C ILE A 68 7.00 -1.56 18.60
N MET A 69 6.88 -0.34 18.07
CA MET A 69 7.60 0.02 16.84
C MET A 69 9.14 0.08 17.00
N GLU A 70 9.69 0.50 18.14
CA GLU A 70 11.14 0.66 18.32
C GLU A 70 11.87 -0.70 18.36
N LEU A 71 11.29 -1.69 19.06
CA LEU A 71 11.91 -3.00 19.23
C LEU A 71 11.82 -3.86 17.97
N GLN A 72 10.72 -3.78 17.21
CA GLN A 72 10.64 -4.46 15.89
C GLN A 72 11.54 -3.81 14.84
N ARG A 73 11.75 -2.48 14.87
CA ARG A 73 12.72 -1.78 14.00
C ARG A 73 14.14 -2.32 14.23
N LEU A 74 14.52 -2.61 15.49
CA LEU A 74 15.79 -3.22 15.84
C LEU A 74 15.84 -4.72 15.50
N VAL A 75 14.79 -5.49 15.75
CA VAL A 75 14.76 -6.93 15.44
C VAL A 75 14.89 -7.18 13.93
N VAL A 76 14.19 -6.40 13.09
CA VAL A 76 14.28 -6.52 11.62
C VAL A 76 15.63 -6.00 11.09
N LYS A 77 16.20 -4.96 11.70
CA LYS A 77 17.50 -4.38 11.30
C LYS A 77 18.69 -5.25 11.71
N TYR A 78 18.60 -5.99 12.81
CA TYR A 78 19.73 -6.72 13.41
C TYR A 78 19.58 -8.26 13.45
N CYS A 79 18.43 -8.84 13.07
CA CYS A 79 18.24 -10.29 13.03
C CYS A 79 17.83 -10.76 11.62
N PRO A 80 18.74 -11.35 10.81
CA PRO A 80 18.45 -11.74 9.42
C PRO A 80 17.68 -13.05 9.27
N LEU A 81 17.28 -13.71 10.36
CA LEU A 81 16.71 -15.05 10.34
C LEU A 81 15.35 -15.06 11.03
N GLY A 82 14.33 -15.43 10.26
CA GLY A 82 12.93 -15.43 10.64
C GLY A 82 12.68 -16.25 11.90
N TYR A 83 12.06 -15.61 12.89
CA TYR A 83 11.32 -16.30 13.93
C TYR A 83 9.87 -16.43 13.46
N GLY A 84 9.47 -17.65 13.13
CA GLY A 84 8.06 -17.99 13.00
C GLY A 84 7.40 -17.91 14.38
N THR A 85 6.39 -17.05 14.52
CA THR A 85 5.49 -17.08 15.65
C THR A 85 4.28 -17.94 15.27
N SER A 86 4.13 -19.05 15.98
CA SER A 86 2.90 -19.84 15.98
C SER A 86 1.85 -19.19 16.88
N SER A 87 0.60 -19.44 16.49
CA SER A 87 -0.62 -19.43 17.29
C SER A 87 -1.40 -18.12 17.41
N LYS A 88 -2.59 -18.18 16.80
CA LYS A 88 -3.88 -17.77 17.38
C LYS A 88 -3.82 -16.51 18.26
N GLY A 89 -3.92 -15.36 17.60
CA GLY A 89 -4.15 -14.08 18.24
C GLY A 89 -3.81 -12.94 17.30
N SER A 90 -4.74 -12.57 16.41
CA SER A 90 -4.82 -11.22 15.85
C SER A 90 -6.05 -11.15 14.94
N GLU A 91 -7.18 -10.69 15.46
CA GLU A 91 -8.31 -10.25 14.63
C GLU A 91 -8.02 -8.90 13.92
N VAL A 92 -6.74 -8.47 13.90
CA VAL A 92 -6.23 -7.29 13.17
C VAL A 92 -5.33 -7.73 11.99
N LEU A 93 -5.29 -9.04 11.69
CA LEU A 93 -4.42 -9.63 10.68
C LEU A 93 -4.81 -9.18 9.26
N ASP A 94 -4.02 -8.22 8.78
CA ASP A 94 -3.36 -8.26 7.48
C ASP A 94 -4.09 -7.61 6.32
N ALA A 95 -4.28 -6.29 6.41
CA ALA A 95 -4.82 -5.46 5.33
C ALA A 95 -4.10 -5.69 3.99
N PHE A 96 -2.80 -5.97 4.01
CA PHE A 96 -2.04 -6.32 2.82
C PHE A 96 -2.48 -7.68 2.24
N GLN A 97 -2.51 -8.76 3.03
CA GLN A 97 -2.95 -10.06 2.54
C GLN A 97 -4.43 -10.10 2.16
N SER A 98 -5.30 -9.36 2.85
CA SER A 98 -6.71 -9.25 2.46
C SER A 98 -6.84 -8.66 1.05
N LEU A 99 -6.10 -7.58 0.76
CA LEU A 99 -6.08 -6.94 -0.57
C LEU A 99 -5.40 -7.80 -1.64
N LEU A 100 -4.29 -8.46 -1.30
CA LEU A 100 -3.54 -9.32 -2.22
C LEU A 100 -4.40 -10.50 -2.66
N HIS A 101 -5.05 -11.16 -1.69
CA HIS A 101 -5.87 -12.34 -1.93
C HIS A 101 -7.34 -12.06 -2.18
N LYS A 102 -7.73 -10.77 -2.24
CA LYS A 102 -9.09 -10.37 -2.58
C LYS A 102 -10.15 -10.99 -1.63
N ARG A 103 -9.83 -11.07 -0.34
CA ARG A 103 -10.61 -11.83 0.66
C ARG A 103 -11.99 -11.21 0.95
N ASP A 104 -12.10 -9.90 0.79
CA ASP A 104 -13.30 -9.15 1.15
C ASP A 104 -14.24 -8.96 -0.05
N GLY A 105 -15.55 -9.09 0.18
CA GLY A 105 -16.61 -8.67 -0.74
C GLY A 105 -16.83 -9.56 -1.98
N SER A 106 -17.92 -9.28 -2.71
CA SER A 106 -18.19 -9.91 -4.00
C SER A 106 -17.49 -9.14 -5.10
N ARG A 107 -16.68 -9.83 -5.90
CA ARG A 107 -15.80 -9.22 -6.91
C ARG A 107 -16.23 -9.60 -8.32
N ALA A 108 -15.99 -8.71 -9.28
CA ALA A 108 -16.22 -8.98 -10.69
C ALA A 108 -15.21 -10.02 -11.20
N GLU A 109 -15.56 -10.73 -12.28
CA GLU A 109 -14.64 -11.66 -12.94
C GLU A 109 -13.35 -10.94 -13.40
N TRP A 110 -13.52 -9.75 -13.97
CA TRP A 110 -12.43 -8.87 -14.38
C TRP A 110 -12.04 -7.94 -13.22
N GLU A 111 -11.30 -8.47 -12.26
CA GLU A 111 -10.82 -7.76 -11.07
C GLU A 111 -9.57 -6.89 -11.37
N TYR A 112 -9.31 -5.88 -10.53
CA TYR A 112 -8.08 -5.10 -10.62
C TYR A 112 -6.83 -5.92 -10.25
N PRO A 113 -5.75 -5.83 -11.04
CA PRO A 113 -4.47 -6.44 -10.72
C PRO A 113 -3.82 -5.73 -9.51
N PHE A 114 -3.50 -6.48 -8.44
CA PHE A 114 -3.02 -5.93 -7.17
C PHE A 114 -1.74 -5.09 -7.31
N ALA A 115 -0.67 -5.62 -7.88
CA ALA A 115 0.58 -4.86 -8.00
C ALA A 115 0.44 -3.64 -8.92
N VAL A 116 -0.24 -3.76 -10.07
CA VAL A 116 -0.54 -2.63 -10.96
C VAL A 116 -1.37 -1.55 -10.26
N ALA A 117 -2.37 -1.91 -9.44
CA ALA A 117 -3.11 -0.95 -8.63
C ALA A 117 -2.19 -0.21 -7.65
N GLY A 118 -1.30 -0.94 -6.96
CA GLY A 118 -0.29 -0.35 -6.09
C GLY A 118 0.58 0.68 -6.80
N ILE A 119 1.08 0.39 -8.00
CA ILE A 119 1.90 1.34 -8.79
C ILE A 119 1.11 2.61 -9.16
N ASN A 120 -0.13 2.43 -9.61
CA ASN A 120 -0.98 3.56 -10.02
C ASN A 120 -1.34 4.45 -8.82
N LEU A 121 -1.54 3.87 -7.62
CA LEU A 121 -1.78 4.63 -6.41
C LEU A 121 -0.58 5.49 -6.01
N SER A 122 0.64 4.93 -6.02
CA SER A 122 1.85 5.73 -5.76
C SER A 122 1.97 6.90 -6.73
N PHE A 123 1.74 6.65 -8.03
CA PHE A 123 1.79 7.70 -9.05
C PHE A 123 0.71 8.77 -8.82
N MET A 124 -0.53 8.35 -8.56
CA MET A 124 -1.64 9.25 -8.26
C MET A 124 -1.33 10.12 -7.03
N LEU A 125 -0.77 9.55 -5.96
CA LEU A 125 -0.41 10.30 -4.75
C LEU A 125 0.68 11.33 -5.03
N VAL A 126 1.75 10.94 -5.73
CA VAL A 126 2.83 11.87 -6.12
C VAL A 126 2.28 13.06 -6.91
N GLN A 127 1.34 12.83 -7.84
CA GLN A 127 0.70 13.89 -8.61
C GLN A 127 -0.27 14.74 -7.78
N MET A 128 -1.09 14.10 -6.93
CA MET A 128 -2.09 14.77 -6.08
C MET A 128 -1.42 15.72 -5.09
N LEU A 129 -0.30 15.28 -4.51
CA LEU A 129 0.46 16.01 -3.50
C LEU A 129 1.52 16.95 -4.10
N ASP A 130 1.63 17.00 -5.44
CA ASP A 130 2.56 17.87 -6.15
C ASP A 130 4.03 17.71 -5.70
N LEU A 131 4.45 16.49 -5.36
CA LEU A 131 5.77 16.23 -4.75
C LEU A 131 6.94 16.46 -5.71
N GLN A 132 6.68 16.57 -7.02
CA GLN A 132 7.70 16.81 -8.03
C GLN A 132 8.00 18.30 -8.25
N SER A 133 7.17 19.21 -7.73
CA SER A 133 7.34 20.66 -7.97
C SER A 133 8.41 21.31 -7.09
N GLY A 134 8.97 20.57 -6.12
CA GLY A 134 9.90 21.08 -5.10
C GLY A 134 9.22 21.92 -4.02
N LYS A 135 8.12 22.60 -4.33
CA LYS A 135 7.24 23.28 -3.37
C LYS A 135 5.77 23.08 -3.76
N PRO A 136 5.08 22.11 -3.13
CA PRO A 136 3.68 21.82 -3.40
C PRO A 136 2.80 23.07 -3.34
N THR A 137 1.95 23.23 -4.35
CA THR A 137 1.01 24.35 -4.46
C THR A 137 -0.44 23.95 -4.21
N THR A 138 -0.74 22.65 -4.24
CA THR A 138 -2.07 22.12 -3.94
C THR A 138 -2.32 22.15 -2.42
N MET A 139 -3.57 22.34 -2.02
CA MET A 139 -3.95 22.26 -0.59
C MET A 139 -3.53 20.93 0.02
N ALA A 140 -3.80 19.83 -0.68
CA ALA A 140 -3.42 18.48 -0.26
C ALA A 140 -1.90 18.34 -0.07
N GLY A 141 -1.10 18.87 -1.01
CA GLY A 141 0.36 18.83 -0.92
C GLY A 141 0.91 19.68 0.22
N ILE A 142 0.37 20.88 0.43
CA ILE A 142 0.76 21.77 1.54
C ILE A 142 0.46 21.10 2.89
N ARG A 143 -0.75 20.58 3.07
CA ARG A 143 -1.16 19.87 4.30
C ARG A 143 -0.32 18.62 4.53
N PHE A 144 -0.05 17.87 3.48
CA PHE A 144 0.77 16.67 3.58
C PHE A 144 2.22 16.97 3.99
N LEU A 145 2.79 18.12 3.58
CA LEU A 145 4.12 18.51 4.05
C LEU A 145 4.17 18.74 5.56
N GLU A 146 3.11 19.27 6.16
CA GLU A 146 3.00 19.43 7.62
C GLU A 146 2.98 18.04 8.30
N PHE A 147 2.32 17.06 7.70
CA PHE A 147 2.31 15.70 8.24
C PHE A 147 3.68 15.03 8.11
N LEU A 148 4.35 15.24 6.97
CA LEU A 148 5.67 14.69 6.70
C LEU A 148 6.75 15.29 7.62
N SER A 149 6.59 16.54 8.09
CA SER A 149 7.53 17.12 9.06
C SER A 149 7.44 16.48 10.45
N GLU A 150 6.29 15.87 10.78
CA GLU A 150 6.05 15.21 12.07
C GLU A 150 6.23 13.67 12.00
N ASP A 151 5.93 13.06 10.85
CA ASP A 151 6.05 11.61 10.63
C ASP A 151 6.76 11.33 9.29
N GLU A 152 8.00 10.85 9.37
CA GLU A 152 8.79 10.44 8.19
C GLU A 152 8.11 9.34 7.36
N MET A 153 7.20 8.55 7.98
CA MET A 153 6.44 7.49 7.32
C MET A 153 5.07 7.97 6.81
N ALA A 154 4.78 9.28 6.85
CA ALA A 154 3.47 9.81 6.45
C ALA A 154 3.08 9.41 5.01
N PHE A 155 4.04 9.42 4.08
CA PHE A 155 3.74 9.05 2.68
C PHE A 155 3.35 7.57 2.57
N ASP A 156 4.11 6.70 3.23
CA ASP A 156 3.86 5.26 3.20
C ASP A 156 2.56 4.88 3.92
N ASN A 157 2.25 5.56 5.03
CA ASN A 157 0.97 5.41 5.71
C ASN A 157 -0.19 5.88 4.83
N LEU A 158 -0.06 7.03 4.16
CA LEU A 158 -1.08 7.55 3.25
C LEU A 158 -1.29 6.61 2.05
N TYR A 159 -0.22 5.98 1.56
CA TYR A 159 -0.30 4.95 0.54
C TYR A 159 -1.16 3.76 0.98
N CYS A 160 -0.94 3.24 2.19
CA CYS A 160 -1.72 2.13 2.72
C CYS A 160 -3.21 2.50 2.84
N VAL A 161 -3.50 3.72 3.35
CA VAL A 161 -4.87 4.26 3.42
C VAL A 161 -5.48 4.36 2.02
N ALA A 162 -4.76 4.92 1.05
CA ALA A 162 -5.23 5.07 -0.32
C ALA A 162 -5.58 3.72 -0.96
N PHE A 163 -4.79 2.67 -0.68
CA PHE A 163 -5.05 1.34 -1.23
C PHE A 163 -6.31 0.71 -0.61
N ARG A 164 -6.47 0.74 0.72
CA ARG A 164 -7.71 0.27 1.35
C ARG A 164 -8.92 1.08 0.92
N LEU A 165 -8.76 2.39 0.72
CA LEU A 165 -9.82 3.25 0.23
C LEU A 165 -10.22 2.91 -1.21
N MET A 166 -9.24 2.67 -2.09
CA MET A 166 -9.50 2.25 -3.46
C MET A 166 -10.28 0.93 -3.49
N ASP A 167 -9.88 -0.08 -2.71
CA ASP A 167 -10.59 -1.36 -2.66
C ASP A 167 -12.01 -1.21 -2.07
N ALA A 168 -12.17 -0.41 -1.02
CA ALA A 168 -13.49 -0.11 -0.46
C ALA A 168 -14.42 0.54 -1.52
N GLN A 169 -13.90 1.50 -2.28
CA GLN A 169 -14.65 2.13 -3.37
C GLN A 169 -14.91 1.16 -4.53
N TRP A 170 -13.96 0.28 -4.84
CA TRP A 170 -14.09 -0.76 -5.84
C TRP A 170 -15.28 -1.68 -5.53
N LEU A 171 -15.32 -2.20 -4.30
CA LEU A 171 -16.39 -3.06 -3.80
C LEU A 171 -17.73 -2.32 -3.76
N ALA A 172 -17.75 -1.08 -3.26
CA ALA A 172 -18.97 -0.28 -3.20
C ALA A 172 -19.58 0.00 -4.59
N LYS A 173 -18.72 0.19 -5.60
CA LYS A 173 -19.13 0.41 -7.00
C LYS A 173 -19.44 -0.88 -7.75
N ARG A 174 -19.13 -2.05 -7.19
CA ARG A 174 -19.11 -3.34 -7.92
C ARG A 174 -18.30 -3.22 -9.22
N ALA A 175 -17.16 -2.55 -9.11
CA ALA A 175 -16.32 -2.22 -10.25
C ALA A 175 -15.74 -3.47 -10.91
N SER A 176 -15.52 -3.37 -12.21
CA SER A 176 -14.67 -4.25 -13.00
C SER A 176 -13.42 -3.49 -13.44
N TYR A 177 -12.51 -4.18 -14.10
CA TYR A 177 -11.31 -3.61 -14.71
C TYR A 177 -11.61 -2.37 -15.58
N MET A 178 -12.79 -2.31 -16.21
CA MET A 178 -13.20 -1.17 -17.04
C MET A 178 -13.34 0.13 -16.25
N GLU A 179 -13.69 0.05 -14.97
CA GLU A 179 -13.87 1.20 -14.08
C GLU A 179 -12.59 1.62 -13.35
N PHE A 180 -11.45 0.97 -13.63
CA PHE A 180 -10.23 1.14 -12.85
C PHE A 180 -9.79 2.60 -12.69
N ASN A 181 -9.76 3.35 -13.78
CA ASN A 181 -9.39 4.77 -13.75
C ASN A 181 -10.42 5.63 -13.01
N ASP A 182 -11.69 5.25 -13.04
CA ASP A 182 -12.74 6.01 -12.35
C ASP A 182 -12.74 5.74 -10.84
N VAL A 183 -12.38 4.53 -10.41
CA VAL A 183 -12.11 4.23 -9.00
C VAL A 183 -10.89 5.01 -8.50
N LEU A 184 -9.80 5.08 -9.27
CA LEU A 184 -8.63 5.88 -8.90
C LEU A 184 -8.95 7.37 -8.75
N LYS A 185 -9.72 7.95 -9.70
CA LYS A 185 -10.18 9.34 -9.58
C LYS A 185 -11.04 9.55 -8.33
N SER A 186 -11.97 8.64 -8.07
CA SER A 186 -12.82 8.67 -6.87
C SER A 186 -12.00 8.58 -5.58
N THR A 187 -10.91 7.78 -5.58
CA THR A 187 -10.01 7.63 -4.44
C THR A 187 -9.26 8.93 -4.20
N ARG A 188 -8.67 9.51 -5.25
CA ARG A 188 -8.01 10.82 -5.22
C ARG A 188 -8.93 11.91 -4.65
N THR A 189 -10.13 12.05 -5.20
CA THR A 189 -11.09 13.08 -4.77
C THR A 189 -11.46 12.93 -3.30
N GLN A 190 -11.57 11.70 -2.80
CA GLN A 190 -11.86 11.49 -1.38
C GLN A 190 -10.67 11.85 -0.49
N LEU A 191 -9.45 11.48 -0.87
CA LEU A 191 -8.24 11.87 -0.11
C LEU A 191 -8.02 13.39 -0.11
N GLU A 192 -8.22 14.07 -1.23
CA GLU A 192 -8.15 15.54 -1.30
C GLU A 192 -9.14 16.21 -0.34
N ARG A 193 -10.35 15.64 -0.18
CA ARG A 193 -11.34 16.13 0.78
C ARG A 193 -10.95 15.85 2.23
N GLU A 194 -10.48 14.64 2.53
CA GLU A 194 -10.09 14.26 3.89
C GLU A 194 -8.85 15.03 4.37
N LEU A 195 -7.87 15.30 3.50
CA LEU A 195 -6.70 16.14 3.82
C LEU A 195 -7.06 17.61 4.08
N ALA A 196 -8.20 18.07 3.58
CA ALA A 196 -8.69 19.44 3.75
C ALA A 196 -9.57 19.61 5.01
N LEU A 197 -9.81 18.54 5.78
CA LEU A 197 -10.55 18.63 7.03
C LEU A 197 -9.75 19.40 8.09
N GLU A 198 -10.45 20.21 8.88
CA GLU A 198 -9.85 21.09 9.90
C GLU A 198 -9.29 20.31 11.11
N ASP A 199 -9.85 19.14 11.40
CA ASP A 199 -9.52 18.27 12.53
C ASP A 199 -8.52 17.14 12.19
N VAL A 200 -7.99 17.14 10.97
CA VAL A 200 -6.97 16.17 10.55
C VAL A 200 -5.58 16.78 10.71
N PHE A 201 -4.75 16.26 11.61
CA PHE A 201 -3.39 16.77 11.88
C PHE A 201 -2.30 15.78 11.49
N SER A 202 -2.69 14.56 11.14
CA SER A 202 -1.82 13.48 10.69
C SER A 202 -2.58 12.52 9.78
N VAL A 203 -1.86 11.62 9.09
CA VAL A 203 -2.48 10.56 8.29
C VAL A 203 -3.40 9.65 9.12
N ARG A 204 -3.13 9.51 10.43
CA ARG A 204 -3.92 8.67 11.34
C ARG A 204 -5.29 9.25 11.65
N ASP A 205 -5.46 10.55 11.45
CA ASP A 205 -6.71 11.27 11.71
C ASP A 205 -7.67 11.21 10.51
N LEU A 206 -7.18 10.79 9.34
CA LEU A 206 -8.01 10.65 8.15
C LEU A 206 -9.17 9.67 8.41
N PRO A 207 -10.43 9.99 8.09
CA PRO A 207 -11.54 9.06 8.20
C PRO A 207 -11.27 7.70 7.54
N ALA A 208 -10.61 7.69 6.37
CA ALA A 208 -10.24 6.48 5.65
C ALA A 208 -9.17 5.64 6.37
N TYR A 209 -8.43 6.18 7.34
CA TYR A 209 -7.46 5.42 8.14
C TYR A 209 -8.12 4.24 8.88
N ASN A 210 -9.39 4.36 9.23
CA ASN A 210 -10.17 3.29 9.86
C ASN A 210 -10.34 2.05 8.96
N LEU A 211 -10.12 2.17 7.64
CA LEU A 211 -10.17 1.03 6.72
C LEU A 211 -8.96 0.10 6.86
N LEU A 212 -7.88 0.53 7.51
CA LEU A 212 -6.71 -0.31 7.81
C LEU A 212 -6.96 -1.28 8.97
N LYS A 213 -7.98 -1.02 9.80
CA LYS A 213 -8.34 -1.84 10.98
C LYS A 213 -9.45 -2.87 10.68
N ARG A 214 -9.92 -2.93 9.44
CA ARG A 214 -11.03 -3.80 9.00
C ARG A 214 -10.52 -5.03 8.30
#